data_AF-A0A285TVU1-F1
#
_entry.id   AF-A0A285TVU1-F1
#
_cell.length_a   1.000
_cell.length_b   1.000
_cell.length_c   1.000
_cell.angle_alpha   90.00
_cell.angle_beta   90.00
_cell.angle_gamma   90.00
#
_symmetry.space_group_name_H-M   'P 1'
#
loop_
_entity.id
_entity.type
_entity.pdbx_description
1 polymer ?
#
loop_
_entity_poly.entity_id
_entity_poly.type
_entity_poly.pdbx_seq_one_letter_code
_entity_poly.pdbx_strand_id
1 'polypeptide(L)' 'MENKYASMTVNERLYLSGLMDEFDEAVQKKETETVRTILEKVHLTEGSIKSILEELKM' A
#
# COMPACT_ATOMS: atom_id res chain seq x y z
N MET A 1 25.62 6.09 3.63
CA MET A 1 24.49 7.03 3.49
C MET A 1 23.24 6.23 3.77
N GLU A 2 22.71 6.35 4.98
CA GLU A 2 21.58 5.53 5.44
C GLU A 2 20.31 6.01 4.76
N ASN A 3 19.74 5.11 3.97
CA ASN A 3 18.55 5.36 3.17
C ASN A 3 17.35 5.37 4.12
N LYS A 4 17.09 6.51 4.77
CA LYS A 4 16.04 6.73 5.80
C LYS A 4 14.63 6.34 5.36
N TYR A 5 14.41 6.09 4.06
CA TYR A 5 13.15 5.66 3.49
C TYR A 5 13.19 4.25 2.87
N ALA A 6 14.37 3.60 2.78
CA ALA A 6 14.47 2.21 2.32
C ALA A 6 14.06 1.20 3.39
N SER A 7 14.04 1.61 4.66
CA SER A 7 13.68 0.74 5.78
C SER A 7 12.19 0.78 6.12
N MET A 8 11.40 1.65 5.47
CA MET A 8 9.98 1.82 5.81
C MET A 8 9.11 0.92 4.93
N THR A 9 8.47 -0.06 5.55
CA THR A 9 7.59 -1.00 4.86
C THR A 9 6.27 -0.35 4.46
N VAL A 10 5.57 -0.94 3.48
CA VAL A 10 4.23 -0.52 3.06
C VAL A 10 3.27 -0.47 4.25
N ASN A 11 3.35 -1.47 5.14
CA ASN A 11 2.54 -1.54 6.35
C ASN A 11 2.76 -0.36 7.30
N GLU A 12 3.99 0.10 7.49
CA GLU A 12 4.25 1.28 8.34
C GLU A 12 3.63 2.54 7.77
N ARG A 13 3.66 2.73 6.45
CA ARG A 13 3.01 3.89 5.82
C ARG A 13 1.49 3.81 5.94
N LEU A 14 0.90 2.63 5.74
CA LEU A 14 -0.54 2.39 5.94
C LEU A 14 -0.95 2.64 7.39
N TYR A 15 -0.15 2.18 8.35
CA TYR A 15 -0.39 2.37 9.78
C TYR A 15 -0.33 3.85 10.17
N LEU A 16 0.71 4.59 9.75
CA LEU A 16 0.84 6.02 10.04
C LEU A 16 -0.25 6.86 9.37
N SER A 17 -0.70 6.44 8.19
CA SER A 17 -1.77 7.12 7.48
C SER A 17 -3.17 6.80 8.04
N GLY A 18 -3.29 5.82 8.96
CA GLY A 18 -4.57 5.32 9.44
C GLY A 18 -5.42 4.61 8.36
N LEU A 19 -4.80 4.26 7.22
CA LEU A 19 -5.48 3.61 6.10
C LEU A 19 -5.33 2.09 6.11
N MET A 20 -4.71 1.53 7.15
CA MET A 20 -4.50 0.09 7.29
C MET A 20 -5.82 -0.69 7.30
N ASP A 21 -6.84 -0.19 8.01
CA ASP A 21 -8.17 -0.80 8.07
C ASP A 21 -8.89 -0.73 6.72
N GLU A 22 -8.87 0.45 6.07
CA GLU A 22 -9.45 0.68 4.75
C GLU A 22 -8.77 -0.18 3.68
N PHE A 23 -7.45 -0.38 3.80
CA PHE A 23 -6.66 -1.23 2.91
C PHE A 23 -7.03 -2.70 3.08
N ASP A 24 -7.07 -3.19 4.32
CA ASP A 24 -7.43 -4.57 4.60
C ASP A 24 -8.84 -4.87 4.10
N GLU A 25 -9.80 -3.96 4.34
CA GLU A 25 -11.17 -4.10 3.83
C GLU A 25 -11.21 -4.12 2.29
N ALA A 26 -10.46 -3.25 1.62
CA ALA A 26 -10.40 -3.21 0.17
C ALA A 26 -9.78 -4.49 -0.43
N VAL A 27 -8.74 -5.03 0.21
CA VAL A 27 -8.11 -6.30 -0.18
C VAL A 27 -9.10 -7.46 0.02
N GLN A 28 -9.78 -7.52 1.17
CA GLN A 28 -10.82 -8.53 1.44
C GLN A 28 -11.94 -8.48 0.38
N LYS A 29 -12.34 -7.27 -0.02
CA LYS A 29 -13.44 -7.06 -0.96
C LYS A 29 -13.10 -7.30 -2.43
N LYS A 30 -11.83 -7.45 -2.85
CA LYS A 30 -11.55 -7.52 -4.30
C LYS A 30 -11.23 -6.19 -4.97
N GLU A 31 -11.21 -5.10 -4.21
CA GLU A 31 -11.41 -3.76 -4.75
C GLU A 31 -10.09 -3.13 -5.21
N THR A 32 -9.58 -3.58 -6.36
CA THR A 32 -8.28 -3.16 -6.91
C THR A 32 -8.15 -1.64 -7.05
N GLU A 33 -9.22 -0.93 -7.45
CA GLU A 33 -9.21 0.54 -7.56
C GLU A 33 -9.07 1.22 -6.18
N THR A 34 -9.75 0.69 -5.17
CA THR A 34 -9.70 1.19 -3.80
C THR A 34 -8.32 0.92 -3.19
N VAL A 35 -7.80 -0.31 -3.35
CA VAL A 35 -6.44 -0.69 -2.94
C VAL A 35 -5.40 0.23 -3.58
N ARG A 36 -5.49 0.47 -4.90
CA ARG A 36 -4.62 1.40 -5.62
C ARG A 36 -4.70 2.81 -5.02
N THR A 37 -5.90 3.34 -4.83
CA THR A 37 -6.12 4.69 -4.30
C THR A 37 -5.49 4.85 -2.91
N ILE A 38 -5.63 3.85 -2.04
CA ILE A 38 -5.03 3.85 -0.70
C ILE A 38 -3.50 3.82 -0.78
N LEU A 39 -2.95 2.98 -1.66
CA LEU A 39 -1.51 2.90 -1.87
C LEU A 39 -0.94 4.22 -2.44
N GLU A 40 -1.68 4.90 -3.32
CA GLU A 40 -1.34 6.25 -3.80
C GLU A 40 -1.39 7.29 -2.67
N LYS A 41 -2.40 7.24 -1.79
CA LYS A 41 -2.51 8.12 -0.61
C LYS A 41 -1.31 7.99 0.33
N VAL A 42 -0.73 6.79 0.47
CA VAL A 42 0.48 6.58 1.30
C VAL A 42 1.79 6.84 0.55
N HIS A 43 1.73 7.62 -0.54
CA HIS A 43 2.87 8.02 -1.37
C HIS A 43 3.70 6.83 -1.86
N LEU A 44 3.05 5.70 -2.19
CA LEU A 44 3.72 4.62 -2.91
C LEU A 44 3.78 4.95 -4.40
N THR A 45 4.92 4.66 -5.00
CA THR A 45 5.09 4.78 -6.45
C THR A 45 4.32 3.68 -7.17
N GLU A 46 3.86 3.94 -8.39
CA GLU A 46 3.14 2.95 -9.21
C GLU A 46 3.86 1.61 -9.32
N GLY A 47 5.21 1.58 -9.34
CA GLY A 47 5.98 0.34 -9.33
C GLY A 47 5.74 -0.51 -8.08
N SER A 48 5.76 0.10 -6.89
CA SER A 48 5.44 -0.57 -5.63
C SER A 48 3.98 -1.02 -5.59
N ILE A 49 3.05 -0.16 -6.04
CA ILE A 49 1.63 -0.49 -6.11
C ILE A 49 1.42 -1.74 -6.95
N LYS A 50 2.02 -1.77 -8.14
CA LYS A 50 1.91 -2.91 -9.04
C LYS A 50 2.46 -4.20 -8.43
N SER A 51 3.64 -4.15 -7.81
CA SER A 51 4.20 -5.31 -7.11
C SER A 51 3.30 -5.82 -5.99
N ILE A 52 2.66 -4.92 -5.23
CA ILE A 52 1.73 -5.28 -4.15
C ILE A 52 0.46 -5.92 -4.72
N LEU A 53 -0.11 -5.34 -5.79
CA LEU A 53 -1.28 -5.91 -6.46
C LEU A 53 -0.99 -7.31 -7.03
N GLU A 54 0.20 -7.50 -7.61
CA GLU A 54 0.66 -8.81 -8.10
C GLU A 54 0.81 -9.83 -6.95
N GLU A 55 1.41 -9.44 -5.82
CA GLU A 55 1.53 -10.29 -4.63
C GLU A 55 0.18 -10.68 -4.03
N LEU A 56 -0.78 -9.74 -4.02
CA LEU A 56 -2.14 -9.95 -3.55
C LEU A 56 -2.99 -10.76 -4.55
N LYS A 57 -2.47 -11.04 -5.76
CA LYS A 57 -3.16 -11.73 -6.86
C LYS A 57 -4.48 -11.05 -7.24
N MET A 58 -4.46 -9.72 -7.28
CA MET A 58 -5.59 -8.85 -7.66
C MET A 58 -5.43 -8.31 -9.08
#